data_AF-A0A933N2X7-F1
#
_entry.id   AF-A0A933N2X7-F1
#
_cell.length_a   1.000
_cell.length_b   1.000
_cell.length_c   1.000
_cell.angle_alpha   90.00
_cell.angle_beta   90.00
_cell.angle_gamma   90.00
#
_symmetry.space_group_name_H-M   'P 1'
#
loop_
_entity.id
_entity.type
_entity.pdbx_description
1 polymer ?
#
loop_
_entity_poly.entity_id
_entity_poly.type
_entity_poly.pdbx_seq_one_letter_code
_entity_poly.pdbx_strand_id
1 'polypeptide(L)'
;GDIFAQATHHFTQPVNLKKIINMIDEENWSALDVDVKGAAFEGLLEKAASEGKKGAGQYFTPRVLIQSIVRLMKPDPRNKPDFKICDPACGTGGFLVCAYEWLMQETKTVLERRDAKNIKTKVYYGQDLVARPRRLALMNLYLHGVEPHIVLGDTVYEPKRGDLYDVILTNPPFGTKGANQAPDRDDFTVETSNKQLNFVQHVMSALKTGGRAAMVLPDNCLFEDKAGEVFKLLMQDCNLHTVLRLPRGTFTPYSQGVKANVIFFQKGYPTENVWIFDARSNVPGITKKDRPLSAGHFADFEKCYSADPNGQSKRRDLGPEGRFRKFHVSEIKDRNYKLDITWLKDDSLEDAEDLPEPQELAGEAIKELTAAIAGLKKAIKELG
;
A
#
# COMPACT_ATOMS: atom_id res chain seq x y z
N GLY A 1 -23.41 -13.20 2.32
CA GLY A 1 -23.08 -13.77 3.64
C GLY A 1 -21.81 -13.18 4.21
N ASP A 2 -20.77 -13.05 3.39
CA ASP A 2 -19.39 -12.74 3.79
C ASP A 2 -19.16 -11.44 4.57
N ILE A 3 -19.98 -10.41 4.34
CA ILE A 3 -19.92 -9.15 5.11
C ILE A 3 -20.17 -9.39 6.61
N PHE A 4 -20.93 -10.42 6.97
CA PHE A 4 -21.24 -10.75 8.36
C PHE A 4 -20.37 -11.87 8.94
N ALA A 5 -19.40 -12.39 8.17
CA ALA A 5 -18.52 -13.46 8.63
C ALA A 5 -17.72 -13.02 9.87
N GLN A 6 -17.84 -13.79 10.96
CA GLN A 6 -17.20 -13.50 12.26
C GLN A 6 -17.50 -12.08 12.79
N ALA A 7 -18.71 -11.57 12.54
CA ALA A 7 -19.14 -10.28 13.08
C ALA A 7 -19.35 -10.38 14.61
N THR A 8 -18.75 -9.45 15.34
CA THR A 8 -18.89 -9.33 16.80
C THR A 8 -19.36 -7.93 17.15
N HIS A 9 -20.37 -7.81 18.02
CA HIS A 9 -20.76 -6.50 18.55
C HIS A 9 -19.76 -6.05 19.63
N HIS A 10 -19.51 -4.75 19.71
CA HIS A 10 -18.65 -4.14 20.73
C HIS A 10 -19.40 -3.15 21.63
N PHE A 11 -20.73 -3.14 21.55
CA PHE A 11 -21.58 -2.31 22.41
C PHE A 11 -21.70 -2.94 23.80
N THR A 12 -21.34 -2.17 24.82
CA THR A 12 -21.52 -2.53 26.24
C THR A 12 -22.81 -1.94 26.83
N GLN A 13 -23.29 -0.82 26.29
CA GLN A 13 -24.51 -0.14 26.75
C GLN A 13 -25.62 -0.24 25.68
N PRO A 14 -26.77 -0.86 26.00
CA PRO A 14 -27.89 -1.00 25.06
C PRO A 14 -28.41 0.33 24.50
N VAL A 15 -28.34 1.41 25.28
CA VAL A 15 -28.77 2.76 24.87
C VAL A 15 -27.97 3.27 23.67
N ASN A 16 -26.67 3.01 23.63
CA ASN A 16 -25.80 3.43 22.52
C ASN A 16 -26.10 2.63 21.25
N LEU A 17 -26.37 1.33 21.39
CA LEU A 17 -26.79 0.50 20.26
C LEU A 17 -28.13 0.99 19.70
N LYS A 18 -29.13 1.22 20.57
CA LYS A 18 -30.45 1.73 20.17
C LYS A 18 -30.33 3.08 19.45
N LYS A 19 -29.49 3.98 19.96
CA LYS A 19 -29.26 5.29 19.33
C LYS A 19 -28.74 5.15 17.90
N ILE A 20 -27.76 4.28 17.67
CA ILE A 20 -27.19 4.07 16.33
C ILE A 20 -28.20 3.39 15.40
N ILE A 21 -28.97 2.41 15.90
CA ILE A 21 -30.04 1.78 15.11
C ILE A 21 -31.05 2.83 14.65
N ASN A 22 -31.54 3.67 15.55
CA ASN A 22 -32.50 4.72 15.20
C ASN A 22 -31.92 5.72 14.19
N MET A 23 -30.67 6.15 14.36
CA MET A 23 -30.01 7.06 13.40
C MET A 23 -29.87 6.45 12.00
N ILE A 24 -29.72 5.12 11.89
CA ILE A 24 -29.69 4.43 10.60
C ILE A 24 -31.11 4.29 10.03
N ASP A 25 -32.10 4.00 10.87
CA ASP A 25 -33.52 3.79 10.52
C ASP A 25 -34.21 5.09 10.04
N GLU A 26 -33.79 6.24 10.56
CA GLU A 26 -34.30 7.57 10.16
C GLU A 26 -33.92 7.95 8.71
N GLU A 27 -32.94 7.27 8.10
CA GLU A 27 -32.40 7.61 6.79
C GLU A 27 -32.82 6.60 5.71
N ASN A 28 -33.27 7.07 4.54
CA ASN A 28 -33.59 6.21 3.41
C ASN A 28 -32.35 5.89 2.55
N TRP A 29 -31.47 5.03 3.06
CA TRP A 29 -30.23 4.61 2.38
C TRP A 29 -30.45 4.00 0.99
N SER A 30 -31.60 3.35 0.77
CA SER A 30 -31.91 2.71 -0.50
C SER A 30 -32.18 3.73 -1.62
N ALA A 31 -32.71 4.91 -1.26
CA ALA A 31 -32.98 5.99 -2.21
C ALA A 31 -31.73 6.83 -2.55
N LEU A 32 -30.67 6.74 -1.76
CA LEU A 32 -29.42 7.46 -2.03
C LEU A 32 -28.67 6.87 -3.22
N ASP A 33 -27.98 7.74 -3.96
CA ASP A 33 -27.07 7.33 -5.02
C ASP A 33 -25.92 6.47 -4.45
N VAL A 34 -25.44 5.53 -5.27
CA VAL A 34 -24.27 4.69 -5.01
C VAL A 34 -23.06 5.58 -4.70
N ASP A 35 -22.86 6.65 -5.48
CA ASP A 35 -21.72 7.57 -5.31
C ASP A 35 -21.75 8.27 -3.94
N VAL A 36 -22.94 8.68 -3.48
CA VAL A 36 -23.11 9.33 -2.16
C VAL A 36 -22.80 8.37 -1.02
N LYS A 37 -23.28 7.12 -1.12
CA LYS A 37 -23.03 6.09 -0.10
C LYS A 37 -21.55 5.68 -0.04
N GLY A 38 -20.94 5.46 -1.20
CA GLY A 38 -19.51 5.15 -1.30
C GLY A 38 -18.65 6.24 -0.69
N ALA A 39 -18.87 7.50 -1.08
CA ALA A 39 -18.13 8.65 -0.57
C ALA A 39 -18.29 8.84 0.95
N ALA A 40 -19.51 8.67 1.47
CA ALA A 40 -19.75 8.77 2.92
C ALA A 40 -19.02 7.66 3.70
N PHE A 41 -19.06 6.43 3.21
CA PHE A 41 -18.38 5.30 3.85
C PHE A 41 -16.85 5.47 3.83
N GLU A 42 -16.31 5.92 2.70
CA GLU A 42 -14.89 6.24 2.53
C GLU A 42 -14.42 7.35 3.49
N GLY A 43 -15.19 8.43 3.61
CA GLY A 43 -14.89 9.50 4.56
C GLY A 43 -14.90 9.02 6.01
N LEU A 44 -15.77 8.07 6.37
CA LEU A 44 -15.77 7.44 7.70
C LEU A 44 -14.55 6.54 7.91
N LEU A 45 -14.14 5.76 6.91
CA LEU A 45 -12.94 4.93 6.98
C LEU A 45 -11.68 5.77 7.18
N GLU A 46 -11.55 6.88 6.44
CA GLU A 46 -10.42 7.81 6.57
C GLU A 46 -10.39 8.49 7.95
N LYS A 47 -11.54 8.97 8.44
CA LYS A 47 -11.66 9.52 9.80
C LYS A 47 -11.30 8.48 10.86
N ALA A 48 -11.84 7.27 10.76
CA ALA A 48 -11.57 6.19 11.70
C ALA A 48 -10.09 5.77 11.70
N ALA A 49 -9.42 5.79 10.55
CA ALA A 49 -7.99 5.53 10.45
C ALA A 49 -7.15 6.66 11.07
N SER A 50 -7.57 7.91 10.90
CA SER A 50 -6.79 9.10 11.32
C SER A 50 -7.00 9.50 12.79
N GLU A 51 -8.13 9.09 13.39
CA GLU A 51 -8.53 9.35 14.78
C GLU A 51 -8.45 8.09 15.66
N GLY A 52 -8.26 6.92 15.05
CA GLY A 52 -8.23 5.64 15.75
C GLY A 52 -7.05 5.50 16.73
N LYS A 53 -7.23 4.63 17.74
CA LYS A 53 -6.15 4.21 18.64
C LYS A 53 -4.99 3.59 17.83
N LYS A 54 -3.75 3.67 18.35
CA LYS A 54 -2.52 3.11 17.73
C LYS A 54 -2.80 1.76 17.06
N GLY A 55 -2.59 1.66 15.75
CA GLY A 55 -2.74 0.43 14.96
C GLY A 55 -3.86 0.42 13.92
N ALA A 56 -4.88 1.28 14.01
CA ALA A 56 -5.91 1.36 12.94
C ALA A 56 -5.34 1.84 11.59
N GLY A 57 -4.34 2.73 11.65
CA GLY A 57 -3.66 3.28 10.48
C GLY A 57 -2.75 2.31 9.73
N GLN A 58 -2.39 1.14 10.30
CA GLN A 58 -1.51 0.18 9.63
C GLN A 58 -2.15 -0.50 8.40
N TYR A 59 -3.48 -0.36 8.26
CA TYR A 59 -4.27 -0.89 7.14
C TYR A 59 -4.70 0.20 6.14
N PHE A 60 -4.21 1.43 6.30
CA PHE A 60 -4.67 2.56 5.52
C PHE A 60 -3.55 3.16 4.67
N THR A 61 -3.80 3.25 3.36
CA THR A 61 -2.96 3.98 2.42
C THR A 61 -3.66 5.29 2.07
N PRO A 62 -2.96 6.46 2.14
CA PRO A 62 -3.55 7.74 1.79
C PRO A 62 -4.17 7.74 0.40
N ARG A 63 -5.43 8.19 0.27
CA ARG A 63 -6.17 8.13 -0.99
C ARG A 63 -5.49 8.86 -2.13
N VAL A 64 -4.87 10.00 -1.84
CA VAL A 64 -4.10 10.79 -2.82
C VAL A 64 -2.98 9.95 -3.45
N LEU A 65 -2.28 9.12 -2.65
CA LEU A 65 -1.23 8.23 -3.15
C LEU A 65 -1.83 7.10 -3.99
N ILE A 66 -2.90 6.45 -3.50
CA ILE A 66 -3.59 5.39 -4.25
C ILE A 66 -4.03 5.89 -5.63
N GLN A 67 -4.70 7.05 -5.68
CA GLN A 67 -5.20 7.64 -6.92
C GLN A 67 -4.06 7.96 -7.89
N SER A 68 -2.93 8.47 -7.40
CA SER A 68 -1.73 8.67 -8.22
C SER A 68 -1.23 7.36 -8.82
N ILE A 69 -1.07 6.31 -8.00
CA ILE A 69 -0.64 4.98 -8.46
C ILE A 69 -1.63 4.43 -9.50
N VAL A 70 -2.93 4.48 -9.25
CA VAL A 70 -3.96 3.98 -10.18
C VAL A 70 -3.92 4.72 -11.53
N ARG A 71 -3.81 6.05 -11.52
CA ARG A 71 -3.70 6.86 -12.75
C ARG A 71 -2.50 6.45 -13.61
N LEU A 72 -1.37 6.14 -12.98
CA LEU A 72 -0.16 5.69 -13.67
C LEU A 72 -0.30 4.26 -14.18
N MET A 73 -0.91 3.39 -13.37
CA MET A 73 -1.03 1.97 -13.68
C MET A 73 -2.17 1.65 -14.65
N LYS A 74 -3.14 2.54 -14.84
CA LYS A 74 -4.24 2.43 -15.82
C LYS A 74 -4.88 1.03 -15.89
N PRO A 75 -5.45 0.51 -14.79
CA PRO A 75 -5.94 -0.86 -14.72
C PRO A 75 -7.26 -1.03 -15.49
N ASP A 76 -7.20 -1.01 -16.83
CA ASP A 76 -8.37 -1.00 -17.72
C ASP A 76 -8.80 -2.42 -18.17
N PRO A 77 -9.95 -2.95 -17.69
CA PRO A 77 -10.45 -4.25 -18.10
C PRO A 77 -11.28 -4.22 -19.40
N ARG A 78 -11.64 -3.06 -19.95
CA ARG A 78 -12.68 -2.95 -21.02
C ARG A 78 -12.35 -3.74 -22.27
N ASN A 79 -11.06 -3.86 -22.59
CA ASN A 79 -10.60 -4.57 -23.80
C ASN A 79 -10.08 -5.99 -23.51
N LYS A 80 -10.26 -6.52 -22.29
CA LYS A 80 -9.75 -7.83 -21.90
C LYS A 80 -10.74 -8.56 -20.96
N PRO A 81 -11.55 -9.50 -21.48
CA PRO A 81 -12.61 -10.16 -20.71
C PRO A 81 -12.14 -10.93 -19.45
N ASP A 82 -10.90 -11.40 -19.42
CA ASP A 82 -10.28 -12.14 -18.32
C ASP A 82 -9.35 -11.25 -17.46
N PHE A 83 -9.43 -9.93 -17.61
CA PHE A 83 -8.59 -8.97 -16.88
C PHE A 83 -8.88 -9.04 -15.38
N LYS A 84 -7.84 -9.22 -14.56
CA LYS A 84 -7.97 -9.26 -13.11
C LYS A 84 -7.03 -8.26 -12.44
N ILE A 85 -7.56 -7.54 -11.45
CA ILE A 85 -6.85 -6.65 -10.54
C ILE A 85 -6.82 -7.29 -9.17
N CYS A 86 -5.67 -7.31 -8.51
CA CYS A 86 -5.54 -7.83 -7.16
C CYS A 86 -4.85 -6.86 -6.21
N ASP A 87 -5.30 -6.86 -4.96
CA ASP A 87 -4.56 -6.33 -3.82
C ASP A 87 -4.38 -7.44 -2.76
N PRO A 88 -3.19 -8.06 -2.66
CA PRO A 88 -2.94 -9.16 -1.72
C PRO A 88 -2.78 -8.71 -0.26
N ALA A 89 -2.90 -7.42 0.03
CA ALA A 89 -2.95 -6.87 1.39
C ALA A 89 -4.04 -5.78 1.44
N CYS A 90 -5.27 -6.16 1.08
CA CYS A 90 -6.26 -5.19 0.63
C CYS A 90 -6.76 -4.21 1.70
N GLY A 91 -6.59 -4.52 3.00
CA GLY A 91 -7.08 -3.66 4.07
C GLY A 91 -8.57 -3.39 3.91
N THR A 92 -8.93 -2.12 3.76
CA THR A 92 -10.31 -1.66 3.53
C THR A 92 -10.72 -1.61 2.04
N GLY A 93 -9.90 -2.15 1.13
CA GLY A 93 -10.19 -2.22 -0.31
C GLY A 93 -9.82 -0.96 -1.11
N GLY A 94 -9.01 -0.07 -0.54
CA GLY A 94 -8.71 1.25 -1.11
C GLY A 94 -8.20 1.23 -2.55
N PHE A 95 -7.22 0.38 -2.87
CA PHE A 95 -6.70 0.26 -4.24
C PHE A 95 -7.77 -0.24 -5.21
N LEU A 96 -8.60 -1.20 -4.80
CA LEU A 96 -9.64 -1.79 -5.64
C LEU A 96 -10.76 -0.79 -5.93
N VAL A 97 -11.18 -0.04 -4.90
CA VAL A 97 -12.16 1.05 -5.05
C VAL A 97 -11.63 2.12 -5.99
N CYS A 98 -10.43 2.66 -5.74
CA CYS A 98 -9.88 3.69 -6.63
C CYS A 98 -9.63 3.20 -8.05
N ALA A 99 -9.31 1.92 -8.26
CA ALA A 99 -9.22 1.32 -9.58
C ALA A 99 -10.57 1.31 -10.31
N TYR A 100 -11.67 1.03 -9.59
CA TYR A 100 -13.03 1.12 -10.14
C TYR A 100 -13.45 2.56 -10.40
N GLU A 101 -13.20 3.49 -9.47
CA GLU A 101 -13.49 4.92 -9.66
C GLU A 101 -12.76 5.49 -10.88
N TRP A 102 -11.46 5.18 -11.02
CA TRP A 102 -10.67 5.57 -12.18
C TRP A 102 -11.27 5.01 -13.47
N LEU A 103 -11.68 3.74 -13.48
CA LEU A 103 -12.32 3.13 -14.64
C LEU A 103 -13.62 3.86 -15.00
N MET A 104 -14.45 4.22 -14.02
CA MET A 104 -15.69 4.96 -14.26
C MET A 104 -15.40 6.36 -14.82
N GLN A 105 -14.37 7.05 -14.30
CA GLN A 105 -13.95 8.36 -14.81
C GLN A 105 -13.43 8.31 -16.25
N GLU A 106 -12.67 7.26 -16.60
CA GLU A 106 -12.15 7.06 -17.96
C GLU A 106 -13.19 6.49 -18.94
N THR A 107 -14.35 6.08 -18.45
CA THR A 107 -15.43 5.53 -19.25
C THR A 107 -16.38 6.64 -19.69
N LYS A 108 -16.13 7.15 -20.90
CA LYS A 108 -16.90 8.23 -21.53
C LYS A 108 -18.20 7.76 -22.20
N THR A 109 -18.41 6.45 -22.31
CA THR A 109 -19.54 5.84 -23.02
C THR A 109 -20.26 4.84 -22.12
N VAL A 110 -21.51 4.53 -22.45
CA VAL A 110 -22.25 3.50 -21.72
C VAL A 110 -21.60 2.15 -21.99
N LEU A 111 -21.18 1.45 -20.94
CA LEU A 111 -20.69 0.07 -21.04
C LEU A 111 -21.84 -0.85 -21.45
N GLU A 112 -21.55 -1.81 -22.33
CA GLU A 112 -22.51 -2.87 -22.61
C GLU A 112 -22.87 -3.62 -21.32
N ARG A 113 -24.12 -4.06 -21.19
CA ARG A 113 -24.60 -4.74 -19.96
C ARG A 113 -23.71 -5.93 -19.56
N ARG A 114 -23.22 -6.67 -20.55
CA ARG A 114 -22.33 -7.82 -20.33
C ARG A 114 -20.99 -7.38 -19.74
N ASP A 115 -20.38 -6.34 -20.29
CA ASP A 115 -19.09 -5.83 -19.85
C ASP A 115 -19.20 -5.19 -18.48
N ALA A 116 -20.25 -4.39 -18.24
CA ALA A 116 -20.56 -3.84 -16.93
C ALA A 116 -20.71 -4.94 -15.88
N LYS A 117 -21.43 -6.03 -16.19
CA LYS A 117 -21.57 -7.18 -15.28
C LYS A 117 -20.23 -7.88 -15.04
N ASN A 118 -19.45 -8.12 -16.08
CA ASN A 118 -18.14 -8.77 -15.95
C ASN A 118 -17.19 -7.91 -15.09
N ILE A 119 -17.12 -6.61 -15.36
CA ILE A 119 -16.30 -5.67 -14.59
C ILE A 119 -16.67 -5.74 -13.11
N LYS A 120 -17.96 -5.64 -12.80
CA LYS A 120 -18.44 -5.65 -11.42
C LYS A 120 -18.20 -6.96 -10.68
N THR A 121 -18.18 -8.11 -11.37
CA THR A 121 -18.22 -9.43 -10.72
C THR A 121 -16.97 -10.29 -10.89
N LYS A 122 -16.05 -9.93 -11.80
CA LYS A 122 -14.92 -10.80 -12.19
C LYS A 122 -13.56 -10.13 -12.23
N VAL A 123 -13.47 -8.82 -12.01
CA VAL A 123 -12.21 -8.06 -12.15
C VAL A 123 -11.48 -7.86 -10.82
N TYR A 124 -12.19 -7.69 -9.70
CA TYR A 124 -11.58 -7.22 -8.45
C TYR A 124 -11.35 -8.36 -7.45
N TYR A 125 -10.10 -8.58 -7.09
CA TYR A 125 -9.65 -9.61 -6.15
C TYR A 125 -8.84 -8.98 -5.03
N GLY A 126 -8.85 -9.62 -3.87
CA GLY A 126 -7.98 -9.20 -2.79
C GLY A 126 -7.87 -10.24 -1.68
N GLN A 127 -6.93 -10.00 -0.79
CA GLN A 127 -6.71 -10.85 0.37
C GLN A 127 -6.34 -10.00 1.58
N ASP A 128 -6.90 -10.33 2.74
CA ASP A 128 -6.50 -9.72 4.00
C ASP A 128 -6.47 -10.78 5.10
N LEU A 129 -5.49 -10.66 5.99
CA LEU A 129 -5.30 -11.57 7.12
C LEU A 129 -6.40 -11.39 8.19
N VAL A 130 -6.93 -10.17 8.34
CA VAL A 130 -7.79 -9.81 9.46
C VAL A 130 -9.24 -9.69 9.00
N ALA A 131 -10.13 -10.40 9.71
CA ALA A 131 -11.55 -10.46 9.34
C ALA A 131 -12.24 -9.08 9.29
N ARG A 132 -11.87 -8.15 10.19
CA ARG A 132 -12.49 -6.81 10.23
C ARG A 132 -12.14 -5.96 9.00
N PRO A 133 -10.86 -5.69 8.64
CA PRO A 133 -10.52 -5.03 7.38
C PRO A 133 -11.16 -5.70 6.17
N ARG A 134 -11.10 -7.04 6.06
CA ARG A 134 -11.80 -7.77 4.99
C ARG A 134 -13.28 -7.42 4.87
N ARG A 135 -14.02 -7.41 5.99
CA ARG A 135 -15.46 -7.03 5.98
C ARG A 135 -15.66 -5.59 5.52
N LEU A 136 -14.77 -4.67 5.93
CA LEU A 136 -14.81 -3.29 5.49
C LEU A 136 -14.54 -3.20 3.98
N ALA A 137 -13.58 -3.95 3.43
CA ALA A 137 -13.35 -4.02 1.99
C ALA A 137 -14.55 -4.54 1.21
N LEU A 138 -15.17 -5.64 1.67
CA LEU A 138 -16.38 -6.20 1.06
C LEU A 138 -17.53 -5.20 1.06
N MET A 139 -17.79 -4.54 2.20
CA MET A 139 -18.82 -3.52 2.31
C MET A 139 -18.51 -2.31 1.42
N ASN A 140 -17.26 -1.87 1.42
CA ASN A 140 -16.82 -0.71 0.65
C ASN A 140 -17.06 -0.93 -0.85
N LEU A 141 -16.56 -2.03 -1.40
CA LEU A 141 -16.76 -2.38 -2.82
C LEU A 141 -18.24 -2.61 -3.14
N TYR A 142 -19.01 -3.24 -2.24
CA TYR A 142 -20.46 -3.41 -2.40
C TYR A 142 -21.19 -2.06 -2.50
N LEU A 143 -20.84 -1.08 -1.67
CA LEU A 143 -21.41 0.27 -1.72
C LEU A 143 -21.01 1.03 -3.00
N HIS A 144 -19.95 0.62 -3.68
CA HIS A 144 -19.57 1.11 -5.03
C HIS A 144 -20.20 0.27 -6.16
N GLY A 145 -21.08 -0.67 -5.84
CA GLY A 145 -21.76 -1.54 -6.81
C GLY A 145 -20.84 -2.61 -7.44
N VAL A 146 -19.75 -2.95 -6.76
CA VAL A 146 -18.78 -3.98 -7.16
C VAL A 146 -18.97 -5.22 -6.27
N GLU A 147 -18.91 -6.41 -6.87
CA GLU A 147 -18.96 -7.72 -6.22
C GLU A 147 -17.55 -8.34 -6.27
N PRO A 148 -16.68 -8.03 -5.29
CA PRO A 148 -15.29 -8.46 -5.34
C PRO A 148 -15.06 -9.86 -4.77
N HIS A 149 -13.92 -10.44 -5.11
CA HIS A 149 -13.41 -11.70 -4.55
C HIS A 149 -12.37 -11.41 -3.46
N ILE A 150 -12.82 -11.13 -2.23
CA ILE A 150 -11.91 -10.85 -1.11
C ILE A 150 -11.78 -12.07 -0.19
N VAL A 151 -10.57 -12.62 -0.12
CA VAL A 151 -10.24 -13.80 0.70
C VAL A 151 -9.81 -13.38 2.11
N LEU A 152 -10.24 -14.14 3.12
CA LEU A 152 -9.67 -14.08 4.47
C LEU A 152 -8.52 -15.09 4.53
N GLY A 153 -7.30 -14.62 4.72
CA GLY A 153 -6.13 -15.52 4.82
C GLY A 153 -4.79 -14.80 4.80
N ASP A 154 -3.74 -15.52 5.15
CA ASP A 154 -2.37 -15.01 5.16
C ASP A 154 -1.68 -15.14 3.79
N THR A 155 -1.46 -14.03 3.10
CA THR A 155 -0.82 -14.01 1.77
C THR A 155 0.59 -14.61 1.75
N VAL A 156 1.33 -14.44 2.85
CA VAL A 156 2.73 -14.86 2.95
C VAL A 156 2.81 -16.34 3.32
N TYR A 157 2.02 -16.77 4.30
CA TYR A 157 2.12 -18.12 4.86
C TYR A 157 1.13 -19.14 4.28
N GLU A 158 0.08 -18.72 3.56
CA GLU A 158 -0.78 -19.65 2.82
C GLU A 158 -0.26 -19.92 1.41
N PRO A 159 -0.44 -21.14 0.87
CA PRO A 159 -0.15 -21.43 -0.53
C PRO A 159 -0.93 -20.53 -1.49
N LYS A 160 -0.31 -20.24 -2.64
CA LYS A 160 -0.96 -19.49 -3.71
C LYS A 160 -2.21 -20.23 -4.21
N ARG A 161 -3.33 -19.50 -4.35
CA ARG A 161 -4.64 -20.05 -4.74
C ARG A 161 -4.83 -20.32 -6.25
N GLY A 162 -3.76 -20.26 -7.04
CA GLY A 162 -3.76 -20.56 -8.49
C GLY A 162 -4.14 -19.40 -9.41
N ASP A 163 -4.83 -18.36 -8.91
CA ASP A 163 -5.14 -17.18 -9.72
C ASP A 163 -3.88 -16.39 -10.13
N LEU A 164 -3.94 -15.84 -11.35
CA LEU A 164 -2.96 -14.91 -11.89
C LEU A 164 -3.64 -13.59 -12.27
N TYR A 165 -2.91 -12.49 -12.09
CA TYR A 165 -3.46 -11.14 -12.21
C TYR A 165 -2.75 -10.31 -13.28
N ASP A 166 -3.50 -9.43 -13.93
CA ASP A 166 -2.99 -8.49 -14.93
C ASP A 166 -2.38 -7.25 -14.27
N VAL A 167 -2.99 -6.81 -13.17
CA VAL A 167 -2.50 -5.69 -12.36
C VAL A 167 -2.54 -6.05 -10.88
N ILE A 168 -1.43 -5.79 -10.17
CA ILE A 168 -1.40 -5.86 -8.71
C ILE A 168 -1.05 -4.49 -8.13
N LEU A 169 -1.93 -3.94 -7.31
CA LEU A 169 -1.72 -2.65 -6.63
C LEU A 169 -1.84 -2.89 -5.13
N THR A 170 -0.80 -2.60 -4.36
CA THR A 170 -0.80 -2.99 -2.95
C THR A 170 0.12 -2.16 -2.07
N ASN A 171 -0.24 -2.10 -0.79
CA ASN A 171 0.59 -1.60 0.29
C ASN A 171 0.65 -2.66 1.40
N PRO A 172 1.63 -3.58 1.36
CA PRO A 172 1.82 -4.57 2.40
C PRO A 172 2.08 -3.92 3.77
N PRO A 173 1.75 -4.60 4.88
CA PRO A 173 1.95 -4.05 6.22
C PRO A 173 3.43 -3.77 6.49
N PHE A 174 3.76 -2.62 7.11
CA PHE A 174 5.15 -2.24 7.43
C PHE A 174 5.72 -2.93 8.68
N GLY A 175 4.86 -3.49 9.54
CA GLY A 175 5.27 -4.07 10.82
C GLY A 175 5.89 -5.47 10.69
N THR A 176 6.78 -5.81 11.63
CA THR A 176 7.41 -7.14 11.74
C THR A 176 6.64 -8.12 12.63
N LYS A 177 5.47 -7.74 13.16
CA LYS A 177 4.69 -8.63 14.05
C LYS A 177 4.35 -9.95 13.35
N GLY A 178 4.80 -11.06 13.92
CA GLY A 178 4.63 -12.41 13.37
C GLY A 178 5.59 -12.76 12.23
N ALA A 179 6.71 -12.03 12.10
CA ALA A 179 7.83 -12.32 11.19
C ALA A 179 8.88 -13.22 11.89
N ASN A 180 8.43 -14.31 12.52
CA ASN A 180 9.32 -15.11 13.37
C ASN A 180 10.00 -16.25 12.60
N GLN A 181 9.47 -16.66 11.45
CA GLN A 181 9.95 -17.78 10.64
C GLN A 181 9.75 -17.47 9.17
N ALA A 182 10.60 -18.05 8.30
CA ALA A 182 10.37 -18.02 6.87
C ALA A 182 9.11 -18.84 6.53
N PRO A 183 8.30 -18.40 5.55
CA PRO A 183 7.13 -19.16 5.11
C PRO A 183 7.56 -20.43 4.37
N ASP A 184 6.81 -21.51 4.56
CA ASP A 184 6.97 -22.76 3.80
C ASP A 184 6.22 -22.63 2.46
N ARG A 185 6.94 -22.14 1.44
CA ARG A 185 6.38 -21.76 0.13
C ARG A 185 7.33 -22.16 -1.00
N ASP A 186 6.94 -23.19 -1.76
CA ASP A 186 7.71 -23.68 -2.91
C ASP A 186 7.90 -22.63 -4.02
N ASP A 187 7.03 -21.62 -4.09
CA ASP A 187 7.12 -20.54 -5.08
C ASP A 187 7.97 -19.34 -4.63
N PHE A 188 8.54 -19.36 -3.42
CA PHE A 188 9.47 -18.35 -2.94
C PHE A 188 10.91 -18.85 -3.03
N THR A 189 11.72 -18.21 -3.87
CA THR A 189 13.11 -18.61 -4.11
C THR A 189 14.05 -18.19 -2.98
N VAL A 190 13.78 -17.05 -2.34
CA VAL A 190 14.63 -16.50 -1.26
C VAL A 190 13.97 -16.76 0.07
N GLU A 191 14.64 -17.56 0.90
CA GLU A 191 14.23 -17.79 2.28
C GLU A 191 14.48 -16.52 3.12
N THR A 192 13.41 -15.94 3.66
CA THR A 192 13.48 -14.77 4.53
C THR A 192 12.27 -14.71 5.46
N SER A 193 12.50 -14.25 6.70
CA SER A 193 11.42 -13.90 7.62
C SER A 193 10.84 -12.51 7.35
N ASN A 194 11.49 -11.69 6.52
CA ASN A 194 10.99 -10.37 6.17
C ASN A 194 9.69 -10.48 5.36
N LYS A 195 8.58 -10.06 5.97
CA LYS A 195 7.25 -10.13 5.36
C LYS A 195 7.16 -9.31 4.08
N GLN A 196 7.73 -8.11 4.05
CA GLN A 196 7.61 -7.23 2.90
C GLN A 196 8.37 -7.78 1.68
N LEU A 197 9.54 -8.38 1.88
CA LEU A 197 10.24 -9.12 0.81
C LEU A 197 9.44 -10.33 0.35
N ASN A 198 8.82 -11.08 1.26
CA ASN A 198 7.93 -12.18 0.89
C ASN A 198 6.68 -11.72 0.10
N PHE A 199 6.16 -10.52 0.37
CA PHE A 199 5.14 -9.91 -0.48
C PHE A 199 5.67 -9.61 -1.89
N VAL A 200 6.91 -9.15 -2.05
CA VAL A 200 7.51 -8.96 -3.39
C VAL A 200 7.56 -10.30 -4.14
N GLN A 201 8.02 -11.37 -3.49
CA GLN A 201 8.04 -12.72 -4.06
C GLN A 201 6.63 -13.19 -4.46
N HIS A 202 5.63 -13.00 -3.59
CA HIS A 202 4.23 -13.31 -3.88
C HIS A 202 3.71 -12.54 -5.09
N VAL A 203 3.93 -11.23 -5.17
CA VAL A 203 3.45 -10.42 -6.29
C VAL A 203 4.10 -10.85 -7.60
N MET A 204 5.41 -11.13 -7.59
CA MET A 204 6.10 -11.70 -8.75
C MET A 204 5.46 -13.02 -9.19
N SER A 205 5.19 -13.95 -8.27
CA SER A 205 4.60 -15.25 -8.60
C SER A 205 3.14 -15.13 -9.06
N ALA A 206 2.38 -14.15 -8.54
CA ALA A 206 0.96 -13.95 -8.80
C ALA A 206 0.64 -13.15 -10.09
N LEU A 207 1.61 -12.44 -10.68
CA LEU A 207 1.39 -11.76 -11.96
C LEU A 207 1.31 -12.74 -13.14
N LYS A 208 0.41 -12.47 -14.09
CA LYS A 208 0.46 -13.03 -15.46
C LYS A 208 1.73 -12.51 -16.17
N THR A 209 2.26 -13.27 -17.13
CA THR A 209 3.28 -12.74 -18.05
C THR A 209 2.73 -11.51 -18.78
N GLY A 210 3.50 -10.43 -18.81
CA GLY A 210 3.07 -9.11 -19.32
C GLY A 210 2.22 -8.29 -18.33
N GLY A 211 1.80 -8.88 -17.21
CA GLY A 211 1.14 -8.18 -16.11
C GLY A 211 2.08 -7.23 -15.38
N ARG A 212 1.52 -6.27 -14.64
CA ARG A 212 2.29 -5.19 -14.00
C ARG A 212 1.86 -4.96 -12.56
N ALA A 213 2.75 -4.44 -11.74
CA ALA A 213 2.46 -4.14 -10.35
C ALA A 213 3.00 -2.79 -9.90
N ALA A 214 2.32 -2.22 -8.91
CA ALA A 214 2.80 -1.10 -8.11
C ALA A 214 2.70 -1.48 -6.63
N MET A 215 3.83 -1.47 -5.93
CA MET A 215 3.91 -1.88 -4.53
C MET A 215 4.53 -0.78 -3.68
N VAL A 216 3.86 -0.42 -2.59
CA VAL A 216 4.45 0.42 -1.55
C VAL A 216 5.37 -0.43 -0.69
N LEU A 217 6.61 0.01 -0.48
CA LEU A 217 7.58 -0.67 0.38
C LEU A 217 8.30 0.33 1.29
N PRO A 218 8.52 0.00 2.57
CA PRO A 218 9.34 0.82 3.45
C PRO A 218 10.83 0.78 3.03
N ASP A 219 11.60 1.79 3.43
CA ASP A 219 13.02 1.92 3.05
C ASP A 219 13.87 0.69 3.40
N ASN A 220 13.61 0.03 4.53
CA ASN A 220 14.36 -1.15 4.98
C ASN A 220 14.36 -2.27 3.95
N CYS A 221 13.27 -2.42 3.18
CA CYS A 221 13.18 -3.42 2.14
C CYS A 221 14.17 -3.19 1.01
N LEU A 222 14.67 -1.97 0.82
CA LEU A 222 15.56 -1.65 -0.30
C LEU A 222 17.05 -1.93 0.00
N PHE A 223 17.43 -2.13 1.27
CA PHE A 223 18.83 -2.26 1.67
C PHE A 223 19.15 -3.35 2.68
N GLU A 224 18.15 -4.00 3.30
CA GLU A 224 18.41 -5.10 4.24
C GLU A 224 19.12 -6.29 3.58
N ASP A 225 19.58 -7.24 4.39
CA ASP A 225 20.46 -8.33 3.97
C ASP A 225 19.91 -9.14 2.80
N LYS A 226 18.61 -9.49 2.85
CA LYS A 226 17.93 -10.29 1.80
C LYS A 226 17.34 -9.48 0.66
N ALA A 227 17.37 -8.14 0.74
CA ALA A 227 16.81 -7.28 -0.29
C ALA A 227 17.46 -7.51 -1.65
N GLY A 228 18.80 -7.55 -1.69
CA GLY A 228 19.56 -7.72 -2.93
C GLY A 228 19.26 -9.03 -3.65
N GLU A 229 19.08 -10.13 -2.92
CA GLU A 229 18.71 -11.43 -3.49
C GLU A 229 17.32 -11.39 -4.14
N VAL A 230 16.33 -10.81 -3.44
CA VAL A 230 14.95 -10.68 -3.95
C VAL A 230 14.88 -9.72 -5.14
N PHE A 231 15.53 -8.56 -5.05
CA PHE A 231 15.53 -7.59 -6.15
C PHE A 231 16.32 -8.06 -7.37
N LYS A 232 17.37 -8.87 -7.18
CA LYS A 232 18.04 -9.54 -8.29
C LYS A 232 17.07 -10.42 -9.08
N LEU A 233 16.30 -11.27 -8.40
CA LEU A 233 15.29 -12.11 -9.05
C LEU A 233 14.19 -11.26 -9.69
N LEU A 234 13.71 -10.23 -9.00
CA LEU A 234 12.75 -9.28 -9.56
C LEU A 234 13.28 -8.68 -10.86
N MET A 235 14.52 -8.24 -10.90
CA MET A 235 15.12 -7.63 -12.09
C MET A 235 15.41 -8.62 -13.22
N GLN A 236 15.55 -9.91 -12.92
CA GLN A 236 15.74 -10.96 -13.92
C GLN A 236 14.42 -11.32 -14.61
N ASP A 237 13.34 -11.44 -13.84
CA ASP A 237 12.04 -11.90 -14.33
C ASP A 237 11.06 -10.76 -14.68
N CYS A 238 11.31 -9.57 -14.14
CA CYS A 238 10.48 -8.39 -14.30
C CYS A 238 11.31 -7.15 -14.66
N ASN A 239 10.65 -6.23 -15.37
CA ASN A 239 11.19 -4.94 -15.74
C ASN A 239 10.77 -3.97 -14.64
N LEU A 240 11.62 -3.83 -13.63
CA LEU A 240 11.50 -2.82 -12.58
C LEU A 240 11.89 -1.46 -13.17
N HIS A 241 10.93 -0.82 -13.82
CA HIS A 241 11.21 0.38 -14.61
C HIS A 241 11.20 1.67 -13.78
N THR A 242 10.52 1.71 -12.63
CA THR A 242 10.39 2.95 -11.85
C THR A 242 10.37 2.71 -10.33
N VAL A 243 11.03 3.60 -9.58
CA VAL A 243 10.93 3.73 -8.12
C VAL A 243 10.57 5.19 -7.78
N LEU A 244 9.54 5.41 -6.99
CA LEU A 244 9.21 6.69 -6.38
C LEU A 244 9.63 6.68 -4.92
N ARG A 245 10.56 7.53 -4.50
CA ARG A 245 10.84 7.78 -3.09
C ARG A 245 9.80 8.76 -2.56
N LEU A 246 8.94 8.32 -1.65
CA LEU A 246 7.82 9.14 -1.19
C LEU A 246 8.29 10.30 -0.29
N PRO A 247 7.57 11.44 -0.30
CA PRO A 247 7.82 12.52 0.64
C PRO A 247 7.73 12.07 2.11
N ARG A 248 8.52 12.71 2.97
CA ARG A 248 8.46 12.48 4.42
C ARG A 248 7.06 12.78 4.93
N GLY A 249 6.53 11.91 5.79
CA GLY A 249 5.20 12.10 6.39
C GLY A 249 4.03 11.71 5.47
N THR A 250 4.27 11.05 4.33
CA THR A 250 3.19 10.56 3.44
C THR A 250 2.14 9.75 4.20
N PHE A 251 2.56 8.94 5.18
CA PHE A 251 1.67 8.13 6.02
C PHE A 251 1.30 8.79 7.34
N THR A 252 1.59 10.08 7.56
CA THR A 252 1.14 10.82 8.75
C THR A 252 -0.36 11.09 8.66
N PRO A 253 -1.15 10.89 9.74
CA PRO A 253 -0.78 10.50 11.11
C PRO A 253 -0.75 8.97 11.34
N TYR A 254 -1.08 8.16 10.34
CA TYR A 254 -1.28 6.72 10.44
C TYR A 254 -0.03 5.91 10.83
N SER A 255 1.14 6.29 10.31
CA SER A 255 2.44 5.67 10.55
C SER A 255 3.53 6.74 10.53
N GLN A 256 3.70 7.44 11.65
CA GLN A 256 4.69 8.50 11.80
C GLN A 256 6.12 7.98 11.62
N GLY A 257 6.97 8.77 10.97
CA GLY A 257 8.39 8.45 10.76
C GLY A 257 8.70 7.44 9.65
N VAL A 258 7.70 6.74 9.11
CA VAL A 258 7.93 5.76 8.04
C VAL A 258 8.38 6.47 6.76
N LYS A 259 9.57 6.10 6.30
CA LYS A 259 10.08 6.39 4.96
C LYS A 259 9.72 5.23 4.04
N ALA A 260 9.02 5.52 2.95
CA ALA A 260 8.51 4.51 2.04
C ALA A 260 8.73 4.91 0.58
N ASN A 261 8.60 3.93 -0.29
CA ASN A 261 8.83 3.99 -1.71
C ASN A 261 7.68 3.29 -2.43
N VAL A 262 7.49 3.60 -3.71
CA VAL A 262 6.62 2.82 -4.60
C VAL A 262 7.49 2.25 -5.70
N ILE A 263 7.51 0.92 -5.84
CA ILE A 263 8.16 0.24 -6.96
C ILE A 263 7.13 -0.10 -8.02
N PHE A 264 7.50 0.07 -9.29
CA PHE A 264 6.65 -0.21 -10.45
C PHE A 264 7.37 -1.16 -11.39
N PHE A 265 6.75 -2.30 -11.71
CA PHE A 265 7.38 -3.32 -12.54
C PHE A 265 6.40 -4.10 -13.42
N GLN A 266 6.91 -4.66 -14.51
CA GLN A 266 6.18 -5.52 -15.44
C GLN A 266 6.83 -6.90 -15.54
N LYS A 267 6.05 -7.97 -15.40
CA LYS A 267 6.54 -9.35 -15.46
C LYS A 267 6.81 -9.82 -16.90
N GLY A 268 7.87 -10.61 -17.08
CA GLY A 268 8.22 -11.29 -18.33
C GLY A 268 9.28 -10.58 -19.16
N TYR A 269 9.84 -9.49 -18.68
CA TYR A 269 10.88 -8.70 -19.35
C TYR A 269 11.98 -8.41 -18.33
N PRO A 270 13.26 -8.68 -18.60
CA PRO A 270 14.32 -8.33 -17.66
C PRO A 270 14.48 -6.80 -17.53
N THR A 271 14.95 -6.34 -16.38
CA THR A 271 15.27 -4.94 -16.13
C THR A 271 16.56 -4.53 -16.82
N GLU A 272 16.50 -3.49 -17.65
CA GLU A 272 17.70 -2.84 -18.21
C GLU A 272 18.02 -1.53 -17.49
N ASN A 273 16.99 -0.73 -17.18
CA ASN A 273 17.14 0.59 -16.59
C ASN A 273 16.04 0.82 -15.54
N VAL A 274 16.43 1.38 -14.39
CA VAL A 274 15.52 1.80 -13.33
C VAL A 274 15.50 3.31 -13.25
N TRP A 275 14.30 3.90 -13.32
CA TRP A 275 14.11 5.33 -13.11
C TRP A 275 13.75 5.61 -11.65
N ILE A 276 14.48 6.48 -10.97
CA ILE A 276 14.19 6.84 -9.59
C ILE A 276 13.75 8.30 -9.54
N PHE A 277 12.60 8.55 -8.91
CA PHE A 277 12.13 9.90 -8.59
C PHE A 277 12.29 10.18 -7.09
N ASP A 278 13.07 11.19 -6.74
CA ASP A 278 13.27 11.63 -5.36
C ASP A 278 12.29 12.75 -4.99
N ALA A 279 11.14 12.36 -4.43
CA ALA A 279 10.16 13.30 -3.87
C ALA A 279 10.41 13.57 -2.37
N ARG A 280 11.60 13.25 -1.85
CA ARG A 280 11.90 13.23 -0.41
C ARG A 280 12.98 14.22 -0.01
N SER A 281 14.15 14.18 -0.66
CA SER A 281 15.30 15.04 -0.29
C SER A 281 14.97 16.51 -0.53
N ASN A 282 15.26 17.36 0.46
CA ASN A 282 14.99 18.80 0.42
C ASN A 282 13.52 19.14 0.05
N VAL A 283 12.58 18.26 0.43
CA VAL A 283 11.13 18.50 0.34
C VAL A 283 10.58 18.66 1.76
N PRO A 284 9.81 19.74 2.04
CA PRO A 284 9.13 19.89 3.32
C PRO A 284 8.26 18.67 3.63
N GLY A 285 8.37 18.15 4.84
CA GLY A 285 7.56 17.01 5.28
C GLY A 285 6.07 17.34 5.33
N ILE A 286 5.26 16.34 5.00
CA ILE A 286 3.81 16.36 5.11
C ILE A 286 3.41 16.35 6.59
N THR A 287 2.46 17.21 6.95
CA THR A 287 1.90 17.29 8.30
C THR A 287 0.37 17.18 8.24
N LYS A 288 -0.26 16.79 9.35
CA LYS A 288 -1.73 16.61 9.40
C LYS A 288 -2.50 17.92 9.15
N LYS A 289 -1.95 19.07 9.56
CA LYS A 289 -2.66 20.37 9.57
C LYS A 289 -2.10 21.37 8.56
N ASP A 290 -0.82 21.69 8.67
CA ASP A 290 -0.24 22.84 7.94
C ASP A 290 0.15 22.51 6.50
N ARG A 291 0.56 21.25 6.25
CA ARG A 291 1.01 20.77 4.94
C ARG A 291 0.42 19.38 4.64
N PRO A 292 -0.91 19.26 4.45
CA PRO A 292 -1.54 17.97 4.18
C PRO A 292 -1.10 17.39 2.84
N LEU A 293 -1.06 16.05 2.75
CA LEU A 293 -0.77 15.38 1.50
C LEU A 293 -1.82 15.75 0.44
N SER A 294 -1.35 16.06 -0.77
CA SER A 294 -2.20 16.52 -1.87
C SER A 294 -1.65 16.03 -3.21
N ALA A 295 -2.48 16.03 -4.25
CA ALA A 295 -2.08 15.58 -5.59
C ALA A 295 -0.88 16.37 -6.15
N GLY A 296 -0.70 17.63 -5.72
CA GLY A 296 0.43 18.46 -6.11
C GLY A 296 1.79 17.86 -5.74
N HIS A 297 1.87 17.06 -4.67
CA HIS A 297 3.10 16.39 -4.26
C HIS A 297 3.56 15.29 -5.24
N PHE A 298 2.65 14.79 -6.08
CA PHE A 298 2.94 13.74 -7.06
C PHE A 298 2.93 14.25 -8.50
N ALA A 299 2.52 15.49 -8.74
CA ALA A 299 2.30 16.01 -10.09
C ALA A 299 3.55 15.96 -10.98
N ASP A 300 4.72 16.34 -10.46
CA ASP A 300 5.97 16.30 -11.23
C ASP A 300 6.48 14.87 -11.46
N PHE A 301 6.24 13.98 -10.51
CA PHE A 301 6.50 12.55 -10.70
C PHE A 301 5.60 11.98 -11.80
N GLU A 302 4.30 12.28 -11.79
CA GLU A 302 3.36 11.78 -12.82
C GLU A 302 3.75 12.29 -14.22
N LYS A 303 4.18 13.56 -14.34
CA LYS A 303 4.74 14.09 -15.61
C LYS A 303 5.98 13.32 -16.06
N CYS A 304 6.90 13.03 -15.13
CA CYS A 304 8.12 12.29 -15.42
C CYS A 304 7.85 10.82 -15.77
N TYR A 305 6.88 10.18 -15.10
CA TYR A 305 6.46 8.80 -15.37
C TYR A 305 5.89 8.65 -16.79
N SER A 306 5.13 9.68 -17.23
CA SER A 306 4.48 9.79 -18.53
C SER A 306 3.31 8.81 -18.74
N ALA A 307 2.89 8.58 -19.98
CA ALA A 307 1.59 8.00 -20.30
C ALA A 307 1.55 6.46 -20.30
N ASP A 308 2.68 5.78 -20.53
CA ASP A 308 2.72 4.33 -20.65
C ASP A 308 2.77 3.66 -19.27
N PRO A 309 1.83 2.75 -18.94
CA PRO A 309 1.76 2.14 -17.62
C PRO A 309 2.91 1.17 -17.33
N ASN A 310 3.64 0.70 -18.35
CA ASN A 310 4.82 -0.17 -18.22
C ASN A 310 6.15 0.60 -18.34
N GLY A 311 6.06 1.94 -18.27
CA GLY A 311 7.19 2.84 -18.29
C GLY A 311 8.00 2.91 -19.57
N GLN A 312 7.39 2.55 -20.71
CA GLN A 312 8.01 2.58 -22.04
C GLN A 312 7.95 3.96 -22.73
N SER A 313 7.31 4.95 -22.09
CA SER A 313 7.30 6.32 -22.61
C SER A 313 8.70 6.92 -22.64
N LYS A 314 8.92 7.84 -23.58
CA LYS A 314 10.18 8.61 -23.62
C LYS A 314 10.29 9.44 -22.34
N ARG A 315 11.36 9.19 -21.60
CA ARG A 315 11.69 9.83 -20.32
C ARG A 315 13.03 10.54 -20.42
N ARG A 316 13.21 11.61 -19.64
CA ARG A 316 14.43 12.41 -19.63
C ARG A 316 15.09 12.31 -18.26
N ASP A 317 16.37 11.95 -18.26
CA ASP A 317 17.20 12.06 -17.07
C ASP A 317 17.46 13.54 -16.79
N LEU A 318 17.14 13.97 -15.57
CA LEU A 318 17.26 15.37 -15.13
C LEU A 318 18.65 15.68 -14.55
N GLY A 319 19.58 14.73 -14.58
CA GLY A 319 20.97 14.90 -14.15
C GLY A 319 21.16 14.86 -12.63
N PRO A 320 22.40 15.03 -12.15
CA PRO A 320 22.76 14.91 -10.73
C PRO A 320 22.03 15.88 -9.79
N GLU A 321 21.56 17.03 -10.28
CA GLU A 321 20.78 17.99 -9.49
C GLU A 321 19.27 17.79 -9.65
N GLY A 322 18.87 16.92 -10.59
CA GLY A 322 17.48 16.64 -10.91
C GLY A 322 16.88 15.58 -9.98
N ARG A 323 15.55 15.65 -9.80
CA ARG A 323 14.81 14.68 -8.99
C ARG A 323 14.50 13.37 -9.71
N PHE A 324 14.69 13.27 -11.02
CA PHE A 324 14.37 12.08 -11.81
C PHE A 324 15.60 11.62 -12.60
N ARG A 325 16.16 10.47 -12.21
CA ARG A 325 17.39 9.93 -12.80
C ARG A 325 17.22 8.49 -13.23
N LYS A 326 17.97 8.10 -14.26
CA LYS A 326 18.01 6.75 -14.81
C LYS A 326 19.30 6.06 -14.35
N PHE A 327 19.17 4.83 -13.87
CA PHE A 327 20.29 3.98 -13.49
C PHE A 327 20.24 2.70 -14.32
N HIS A 328 21.35 2.36 -14.96
CA HIS A 328 21.46 1.10 -15.68
C HIS A 328 21.59 -0.06 -14.69
N VAL A 329 21.06 -1.23 -15.03
CA VAL A 329 21.06 -2.42 -14.16
C VAL A 329 22.46 -2.83 -13.71
N SER A 330 23.51 -2.53 -14.48
CA SER A 330 24.91 -2.78 -14.06
C SER A 330 25.31 -1.95 -12.84
N GLU A 331 24.93 -0.68 -12.79
CA GLU A 331 25.23 0.21 -11.64
C GLU A 331 24.52 -0.28 -10.37
N ILE A 332 23.34 -0.88 -10.55
CA ILE A 332 22.55 -1.46 -9.45
C ILE A 332 23.12 -2.80 -9.02
N LYS A 333 23.63 -3.60 -9.96
CA LYS A 333 24.35 -4.84 -9.69
C LYS A 333 25.61 -4.60 -8.87
N ASP A 334 26.37 -3.54 -9.17
CA ASP A 334 27.56 -3.14 -8.40
C ASP A 334 27.22 -2.76 -6.94
N ARG A 335 25.95 -2.43 -6.68
CA ARG A 335 25.38 -2.19 -5.35
C ARG A 335 24.71 -3.43 -4.75
N ASN A 336 25.02 -4.63 -5.25
CA ASN A 336 24.39 -5.89 -4.87
C ASN A 336 22.85 -5.86 -5.00
N TYR A 337 22.34 -5.20 -6.05
CA TYR A 337 20.92 -5.04 -6.33
C TYR A 337 20.12 -4.26 -5.26
N LYS A 338 20.80 -3.55 -4.36
CA LYS A 338 20.15 -2.67 -3.38
C LYS A 338 19.67 -1.38 -4.06
N LEU A 339 18.48 -0.93 -3.67
CA LEU A 339 17.74 0.15 -4.33
C LEU A 339 17.67 1.44 -3.48
N ASP A 340 18.41 1.50 -2.37
CA ASP A 340 18.61 2.68 -1.54
C ASP A 340 19.53 3.72 -2.20
N ILE A 341 19.28 4.02 -3.47
CA ILE A 341 20.07 4.94 -4.28
C ILE A 341 19.59 6.37 -4.02
N THR A 342 20.51 7.20 -3.52
CA THR A 342 20.33 8.64 -3.33
C THR A 342 21.50 9.38 -3.98
N TRP A 343 21.24 10.59 -4.45
CA TRP A 343 22.27 11.44 -5.10
C TRP A 343 22.14 12.91 -4.74
N LEU A 344 20.94 13.37 -4.37
CA LEU A 344 20.74 14.69 -3.79
C LEU A 344 21.24 14.66 -2.34
N LYS A 345 22.05 15.65 -1.96
CA LYS A 345 22.40 15.91 -0.56
C LYS A 345 21.14 16.37 0.17
N ASP A 346 20.90 15.81 1.34
CA ASP A 346 19.79 16.22 2.20
C ASP A 346 20.33 17.28 3.16
N ASP A 347 19.96 18.54 2.93
CA ASP A 347 20.45 19.68 3.71
C ASP A 347 20.00 19.56 5.19
N SER A 348 18.94 18.79 5.46
CA SER A 348 18.47 18.51 6.83
C SER A 348 19.29 17.45 7.59
N LEU A 349 20.29 16.83 6.95
CA LEU A 349 21.28 15.99 7.64
C LEU A 349 22.50 16.79 8.12
N GLU A 350 22.68 18.03 7.64
CA GLU A 350 23.69 18.96 8.15
C GLU A 350 23.20 19.71 9.41
N ASP A 351 21.88 19.81 9.62
CA ASP A 351 21.26 20.30 10.86
C ASP A 351 21.21 19.22 11.96
N ALA A 352 22.38 18.71 12.34
CA ALA A 352 22.53 17.88 13.53
C ALA A 352 22.17 18.62 14.85
N GLU A 353 21.92 19.93 14.78
CA GLU A 353 21.50 20.78 15.91
C GLU A 353 20.00 20.63 16.27
N ASP A 354 19.18 20.01 15.42
CA ASP A 354 17.73 19.82 15.64
C ASP A 354 17.35 18.37 16.00
N LEU A 355 18.34 17.49 16.19
CA LEU A 355 18.14 16.20 16.87
C LEU A 355 18.18 16.46 18.38
N PRO A 356 17.25 15.89 19.18
CA PRO A 356 17.40 15.93 20.63
C PRO A 356 18.76 15.32 20.97
N GLU A 357 19.49 15.98 21.87
CA GLU A 357 20.83 15.53 22.30
C GLU A 357 20.78 14.02 22.59
N PRO A 358 21.81 13.23 22.23
CA PRO A 358 21.80 11.78 22.47
C PRO A 358 21.46 11.39 23.91
N GLN A 359 21.74 12.27 24.87
CA GLN A 359 21.35 12.14 26.28
C GLN A 359 19.85 12.32 26.54
N GLU A 360 19.14 13.16 25.78
CA GLU A 360 17.68 13.28 25.83
C GLU A 360 17.00 12.05 25.23
N LEU A 361 17.45 11.59 24.06
CA LEU A 361 16.95 10.35 23.45
C LEU A 361 17.23 9.12 24.33
N ALA A 362 18.43 9.04 24.92
CA ALA A 362 18.75 8.00 25.90
C ALA A 362 17.91 8.13 27.17
N GLY A 363 17.63 9.36 27.62
CA GLY A 363 16.77 9.65 28.77
C GLY A 363 15.33 9.19 28.55
N GLU A 364 14.76 9.47 27.37
CA GLU A 364 13.42 9.00 26.99
C GLU A 364 13.37 7.47 26.87
N ALA A 365 14.37 6.85 26.24
CA ALA A 365 14.46 5.40 26.13
C ALA A 365 14.59 4.72 27.52
N ILE A 366 15.40 5.28 28.43
CA ILE A 366 15.53 4.81 29.81
C ILE A 366 14.20 4.96 30.54
N LYS A 367 13.47 6.05 30.33
CA LYS A 367 12.17 6.29 30.96
C LYS A 367 11.11 5.29 30.49
N GLU A 368 11.05 5.00 29.19
CA GLU A 368 10.15 3.98 28.64
C GLU A 368 10.51 2.57 29.13
N LEU A 369 11.81 2.21 29.12
CA LEU A 369 12.28 0.92 29.64
C LEU A 369 11.99 0.77 31.14
N THR A 370 12.17 1.83 31.92
CA THR A 370 11.88 1.83 33.36
C THR A 370 10.38 1.67 33.61
N ALA A 371 9.52 2.31 32.80
CA ALA A 371 8.07 2.14 32.88
C ALA A 371 7.65 0.70 32.51
N ALA A 372 8.27 0.11 31.49
CA ALA A 372 8.03 -1.29 31.11
C ALA A 372 8.47 -2.26 32.21
N ILE A 373 9.64 -2.04 32.81
CA ILE A 373 10.15 -2.83 33.95
C ILE A 373 9.24 -2.68 35.17
N ALA A 374 8.73 -1.49 35.45
CA ALA A 374 7.77 -1.26 36.54
C ALA A 374 6.45 -2.02 36.30
N GLY A 375 5.95 -2.01 35.05
CA GLY A 375 4.79 -2.80 34.64
C GLY A 375 5.01 -4.31 34.82
N LEU A 376 6.17 -4.82 34.43
CA LEU A 376 6.55 -6.23 34.62
C LEU A 376 6.66 -6.59 36.11
N LYS A 377 7.29 -5.75 36.93
CA LYS A 377 7.37 -5.97 38.38
C LYS A 377 5.99 -5.99 39.05
N LYS A 378 5.06 -5.15 38.59
CA LYS A 378 3.67 -5.15 39.05
C LYS A 378 2.96 -6.46 38.67
N ALA A 379 3.12 -6.92 37.43
CA ALA A 379 2.56 -8.19 36.97
C ALA A 379 3.13 -9.39 37.75
N ILE A 380 4.43 -9.39 38.06
CA ILE A 380 5.06 -10.44 38.89
C ILE A 380 4.49 -10.44 40.31
N LYS A 381 4.23 -9.26 40.89
CA LYS A 381 3.62 -9.10 42.21
C LYS A 381 2.13 -9.47 42.25
N GLU A 382 1.45 -9.46 41.11
CA GLU A 382 0.06 -9.92 40.97
C GLU A 382 -0.02 -11.44 40.73
N LEU A 383 1.10 -12.08 40.35
CA LEU A 383 1.24 -13.53 40.16
C LEU A 383 1.81 -14.25 41.39
N GLY A 384 2.07 -13.51 42.48
CA GLY A 384 2.55 -14.00 43.78
C GLY A 384 2.20 -13.04 44.90
#